data_AF-A0A9P7KMD6-F1
#
_entry.id   AF-A0A9P7KMD6-F1
#
_cell.length_a   1.000
_cell.length_b   1.000
_cell.length_c   1.000
_cell.angle_alpha   90.00
_cell.angle_beta   90.00
_cell.angle_gamma   90.00
#
_symmetry.space_group_name_H-M   'P 1'
#
loop_
_entity.id
_entity.type
_entity.pdbx_description
1 polymer ?
#
loop_
_entity_poly.entity_id
_entity_poly.type
_entity_poly.pdbx_seq_one_letter_code
_entity_poly.pdbx_strand_id
1 'polypeptide(L)'
;MVDYTVSISCEDQLSPMGGNFDLRFSRCRTWEDGKVEKEKDLFNPHDDAEPFLRNILRHGHGRLAPSLHRLVTLLRDTLPIVTELEEIRQKGEQEGRSVDTFAKAAGWYRILDADRRHALDFRLMSDRRVAILDGSYSVFEPNSVSSTESSDILGLVPIPQFKEIVTEVVRVMISSGKIYQGTVAVVDVGVVCDTAIVRDLGRTIHAKALQQHLSSIS
;
A
#
# COMPACT_ATOMS: atom_id res chain seq x y z
N MET A 1 -4.86 8.93 18.26
CA MET A 1 -3.46 8.59 17.92
C MET A 1 -3.49 7.11 17.59
N VAL A 2 -2.91 6.65 16.49
CA VAL A 2 -3.00 5.23 16.13
C VAL A 2 -1.84 4.49 16.77
N ASP A 3 -2.15 3.58 17.68
CA ASP A 3 -1.22 3.03 18.65
C ASP A 3 -0.52 1.79 18.12
N TYR A 4 0.25 1.93 17.03
CA TYR A 4 0.99 0.81 16.46
C TYR A 4 2.34 0.61 17.15
N THR A 5 2.60 -0.63 17.56
CA THR A 5 3.82 -1.03 18.24
C THR A 5 4.54 -2.09 17.40
N VAL A 6 5.87 -2.00 17.37
CA VAL A 6 6.76 -3.03 16.83
C VAL A 6 7.72 -3.46 17.95
N SER A 7 7.77 -4.75 18.21
CA SER A 7 8.77 -5.38 19.07
C SER A 7 9.82 -6.05 18.18
N ILE A 8 11.08 -5.84 18.50
CA ILE A 8 12.22 -6.35 17.74
C ILE A 8 13.08 -7.18 18.69
N SER A 9 13.18 -8.47 18.42
CA SER A 9 14.08 -9.37 19.13
C SER A 9 15.28 -9.69 18.23
N CYS A 10 16.48 -9.73 18.81
CA CYS A 10 17.70 -10.07 18.09
C CYS A 10 18.42 -11.20 18.81
N GLU A 11 18.75 -12.24 18.05
CA GLU A 11 19.65 -13.32 18.47
C GLU A 11 20.98 -13.19 17.71
N ASP A 12 22.07 -13.59 18.36
CA ASP A 12 23.41 -13.68 17.74
C ASP A 12 23.89 -12.41 17.04
N GLN A 13 23.67 -11.24 17.65
CA GLN A 13 24.05 -9.92 17.10
C GLN A 13 25.52 -9.82 16.67
N LEU A 14 26.41 -10.60 17.29
CA LEU A 14 27.85 -10.64 17.02
C LEU A 14 28.26 -11.68 15.98
N SER A 15 27.29 -12.40 15.38
CA SER A 15 27.56 -13.39 14.35
C SER A 15 28.19 -12.75 13.10
N PRO A 16 29.26 -13.35 12.53
CA PRO A 16 29.86 -12.91 11.27
C PRO A 16 28.88 -12.91 10.08
N MET A 17 27.80 -13.69 10.18
CA MET A 17 26.75 -13.79 9.15
C MET A 17 25.59 -12.80 9.38
N GLY A 18 25.67 -11.96 10.41
CA GLY A 18 24.60 -11.08 10.87
C GLY A 18 23.69 -11.76 11.90
N GLY A 19 23.07 -10.93 12.75
CA GLY A 19 22.11 -11.41 13.76
C GLY A 19 20.80 -11.89 13.13
N ASN A 20 20.11 -12.80 13.82
CA ASN A 20 18.76 -13.18 13.47
C ASN A 20 17.79 -12.21 14.15
N PHE A 21 16.84 -11.67 13.38
CA PHE A 21 15.87 -10.71 13.87
C PHE A 21 14.47 -11.28 13.76
N ASP A 22 13.68 -11.09 14.81
CA ASP A 22 12.25 -11.38 14.85
C ASP A 22 11.49 -10.09 15.07
N LEU A 23 10.41 -9.90 14.29
CA LEU A 23 9.57 -8.71 14.33
C LEU A 23 8.17 -9.13 14.73
N ARG A 24 7.66 -8.52 15.80
CA ARG A 24 6.28 -8.70 16.23
C ARG A 24 5.56 -7.38 16.22
N PHE A 25 4.50 -7.29 15.43
CA PHE A 25 3.66 -6.12 15.39
C PHE A 25 2.44 -6.30 16.29
N SER A 26 2.00 -5.21 16.89
CA SER A 26 0.82 -5.17 17.74
C SER A 26 0.21 -3.79 17.76
N ARG A 27 -0.96 -3.66 18.39
CA ARG A 27 -1.57 -2.39 18.74
C ARG A 27 -1.59 -2.22 20.26
N CYS A 28 -1.19 -1.06 20.78
CA CYS A 28 -1.45 -0.74 22.18
C CYS A 28 -2.95 -0.51 22.36
N ARG A 29 -3.52 -1.13 23.39
CA ARG A 29 -4.94 -1.00 23.71
C ARG A 29 -5.14 0.34 24.41
N THR A 30 -5.92 1.24 23.83
CA THR A 30 -6.56 2.29 24.62
C THR A 30 -7.57 1.62 25.55
N TRP A 31 -7.26 1.55 26.84
CA TRP A 31 -8.21 1.09 27.86
C TRP A 31 -9.28 2.17 28.06
N GLU A 32 -10.18 2.34 27.09
CA GLU A 32 -11.41 3.09 27.29
C GLU A 32 -12.51 2.10 27.70
N ASP A 33 -12.84 2.15 29.00
CA ASP A 33 -13.99 1.55 29.70
C ASP A 33 -14.74 0.41 28.99
N GLY A 34 -14.27 -0.83 29.24
CA GLY A 34 -15.12 -2.03 29.32
C GLY A 34 -15.81 -2.51 28.05
N LYS A 35 -15.58 -1.89 26.89
CA LYS A 35 -16.04 -2.43 25.60
C LYS A 35 -15.02 -3.45 25.10
N VAL A 36 -15.47 -4.69 24.94
CA VAL A 36 -14.74 -5.71 24.20
C VAL A 36 -14.67 -5.24 22.74
N GLU A 37 -13.58 -4.57 22.37
CA GLU A 37 -13.30 -4.24 20.98
C GLU A 37 -13.22 -5.55 20.17
N LYS A 38 -13.78 -5.53 18.95
CA LYS A 38 -13.83 -6.71 18.08
C LYS A 38 -12.39 -7.14 17.79
N GLU A 39 -12.12 -8.45 17.72
CA GLU A 39 -10.79 -8.99 17.36
C GLU A 39 -10.17 -8.35 16.10
N LYS A 40 -11.01 -7.80 15.19
CA LYS A 40 -10.59 -7.03 14.01
C LYS A 40 -9.72 -5.81 14.34
N ASP A 41 -9.84 -5.23 15.53
CA ASP A 41 -9.04 -4.07 15.95
C ASP A 41 -7.61 -4.42 16.36
N LEU A 42 -7.26 -5.71 16.45
CA LEU A 42 -5.91 -6.15 16.82
C LEU A 42 -4.95 -6.31 15.64
N PHE A 43 -5.46 -6.33 14.41
CA PHE A 43 -4.64 -6.49 13.22
C PHE A 43 -3.70 -5.29 13.03
N ASN A 44 -2.40 -5.55 12.91
CA ASN A 44 -1.45 -4.53 12.53
C ASN A 44 -1.23 -4.61 11.02
N PRO A 45 -1.49 -3.53 10.26
CA PRO A 45 -1.43 -3.56 8.81
C PRO A 45 0.00 -3.72 8.26
N HIS A 46 1.03 -3.74 9.13
CA HIS A 46 2.40 -4.12 8.78
C HIS A 46 2.70 -5.61 8.96
N ASP A 47 1.80 -6.41 9.54
CA ASP A 47 1.99 -7.86 9.77
C ASP A 47 2.38 -8.59 8.47
N ASP A 48 1.66 -8.32 7.37
CA ASP A 48 1.92 -8.96 6.07
C ASP A 48 3.25 -8.53 5.42
N ALA A 49 3.84 -7.42 5.89
CA ALA A 49 5.12 -6.92 5.39
C ALA A 49 6.32 -7.48 6.17
N GLU A 50 6.09 -8.22 7.26
CA GLU A 50 7.10 -8.75 8.18
C GLU A 50 8.30 -9.40 7.47
N PRO A 51 8.14 -10.30 6.48
CA PRO A 51 9.26 -10.95 5.82
C PRO A 51 10.19 -9.96 5.10
N PHE A 52 9.61 -8.90 4.51
CA PHE A 52 10.38 -7.88 3.80
C PHE A 52 11.06 -6.91 4.76
N LEU A 53 10.40 -6.58 5.87
CA LEU A 53 10.91 -5.68 6.89
C LEU A 53 12.07 -6.30 7.67
N ARG A 54 11.98 -7.60 7.98
CA ARG A 54 13.06 -8.37 8.61
C ARG A 54 14.34 -8.37 7.78
N ASN A 55 14.23 -8.41 6.46
CA ASN A 55 15.39 -8.34 5.57
C ASN A 55 16.15 -7.01 5.67
N ILE A 56 15.50 -5.91 6.07
CA ILE A 56 16.18 -4.61 6.28
C ILE A 56 17.19 -4.71 7.43
N LEU A 57 16.83 -5.44 8.50
CA LEU A 57 17.68 -5.60 9.67
C LEU A 57 18.86 -6.53 9.38
N ARG A 58 18.65 -7.58 8.58
CA ARG A 58 19.70 -8.55 8.19
C ARG A 58 20.78 -7.96 7.27
N HIS A 59 20.39 -7.15 6.28
CA HIS A 59 21.32 -6.61 5.27
C HIS A 59 22.03 -5.31 5.69
N GLY A 60 21.96 -4.95 6.97
CA GLY A 60 22.50 -3.71 7.55
C GLY A 60 24.00 -3.47 7.50
N HIS A 61 24.75 -4.17 6.64
CA HIS A 61 26.21 -4.10 6.53
C HIS A 61 26.93 -4.22 7.90
N GLY A 62 26.39 -5.04 8.81
CA GLY A 62 26.97 -5.28 10.14
C GLY A 62 26.69 -4.21 11.20
N ARG A 63 25.85 -3.19 10.94
CA ARG A 63 25.51 -2.15 11.92
C ARG A 63 23.99 -2.09 12.17
N LEU A 64 23.58 -2.45 13.38
CA LEU A 64 22.16 -2.47 13.79
C LEU A 64 21.52 -1.07 13.77
N ALA A 65 22.22 -0.05 14.25
CA ALA A 65 21.63 1.29 14.43
C ALA A 65 21.13 1.94 13.12
N PRO A 66 21.89 1.95 12.00
CA PRO A 66 21.40 2.45 10.71
C PRO A 66 20.20 1.65 10.17
N SER A 67 20.21 0.32 10.30
CA SER A 67 19.12 -0.53 9.83
C SER A 67 17.85 -0.34 10.64
N LEU A 68 17.98 -0.15 11.95
CA LEU A 68 16.87 0.16 12.83
C LEU A 68 16.27 1.51 12.48
N HIS A 69 17.10 2.53 12.26
CA HIS A 69 16.62 3.84 11.82
C HIS A 69 15.88 3.75 10.49
N ARG A 70 16.40 2.97 9.53
CA ARG A 70 15.75 2.71 8.24
C ARG A 70 14.41 1.99 8.40
N LEU A 71 14.35 0.96 9.24
CA LEU A 71 13.12 0.22 9.54
C LEU A 71 12.05 1.14 10.15
N VAL A 72 12.40 1.89 11.19
CA VAL A 72 11.46 2.82 11.86
C VAL A 72 10.96 3.89 10.91
N THR A 73 11.85 4.45 10.07
CA THR A 73 11.48 5.42 9.05
C THR A 73 10.49 4.82 8.06
N LEU A 74 10.78 3.61 7.56
CA LEU A 74 9.90 2.91 6.63
C LEU A 74 8.53 2.60 7.26
N LEU A 75 8.48 2.12 8.49
CA LEU A 75 7.22 1.86 9.20
C LEU A 75 6.39 3.13 9.33
N ARG A 76 7.01 4.25 9.71
CA ARG A 76 6.33 5.54 9.86
C ARG A 76 5.80 6.04 8.52
N ASP A 77 6.62 6.01 7.48
CA ASP A 77 6.28 6.59 6.19
C ASP A 77 5.28 5.73 5.40
N THR A 78 5.24 4.41 5.65
CA THR A 78 4.24 3.51 5.07
C THR A 78 2.94 3.47 5.86
N LEU A 79 2.90 3.96 7.10
CA LEU A 79 1.71 3.89 7.94
C LEU A 79 0.46 4.50 7.29
N PRO A 80 0.50 5.71 6.68
CA PRO A 80 -0.67 6.28 6.00
C PRO A 80 -1.17 5.44 4.83
N ILE A 81 -0.28 4.66 4.19
CA ILE A 81 -0.63 3.77 3.08
C ILE A 81 -1.39 2.57 3.63
N VAL A 82 -0.77 1.82 4.54
CA VAL A 82 -1.30 0.53 5.01
C VAL A 82 -2.59 0.70 5.83
N THR A 83 -2.75 1.83 6.52
CA THR A 83 -4.00 2.20 7.19
C THR A 83 -5.14 2.46 6.20
N GLU A 84 -4.86 3.15 5.09
CA GLU A 84 -5.86 3.37 4.05
C GLU A 84 -6.27 2.08 3.36
N LEU A 85 -5.31 1.19 3.08
CA LEU A 85 -5.59 -0.10 2.45
C LEU A 85 -6.54 -0.93 3.33
N GLU A 86 -6.27 -0.97 4.63
CA GLU A 86 -7.12 -1.67 5.60
C GLU A 86 -8.52 -1.04 5.68
N GLU A 87 -8.64 0.28 5.65
CA GLU A 87 -9.95 0.96 5.62
C GLU A 87 -10.73 0.63 4.34
N ILE A 88 -10.07 0.59 3.18
CA ILE A 88 -10.68 0.18 1.91
C ILE A 88 -11.15 -1.28 1.99
N ARG A 89 -10.32 -2.18 2.52
CA ARG A 89 -10.63 -3.61 2.70
C ARG A 89 -11.86 -3.81 3.58
N GLN A 90 -11.88 -3.16 4.75
CA GLN A 90 -13.00 -3.22 5.69
C GLN A 90 -14.30 -2.68 5.09
N LYS A 91 -14.21 -1.57 4.35
CA LYS A 91 -15.36 -1.03 3.62
C LYS A 91 -15.83 -1.96 2.50
N GLY A 92 -14.92 -2.63 1.81
CA GLY A 92 -15.21 -3.71 0.86
C GLY A 92 -16.06 -4.79 1.51
N GLU A 93 -15.59 -5.33 2.64
CA GLU A 93 -16.26 -6.39 3.39
C GLU A 93 -17.66 -5.97 3.88
N GLN A 94 -17.81 -4.75 4.39
CA GLN A 94 -19.10 -4.19 4.82
C GLN A 94 -20.10 -4.06 3.67
N GLU A 95 -19.63 -3.77 2.46
CA GLU A 95 -20.43 -3.68 1.25
C GLU A 95 -20.59 -5.02 0.52
N GLY A 96 -20.16 -6.14 1.13
CA GLY A 96 -20.27 -7.48 0.55
C GLY A 96 -19.33 -7.73 -0.63
N ARG A 97 -18.26 -6.94 -0.78
CA ARG A 97 -17.26 -7.08 -1.85
C ARG A 97 -16.00 -7.76 -1.31
N SER A 98 -15.41 -8.63 -2.12
CA SER A 98 -14.10 -9.19 -1.83
C SER A 98 -13.02 -8.18 -2.24
N VAL A 99 -12.29 -7.63 -1.29
CA VAL A 99 -11.12 -6.79 -1.56
C VAL A 99 -9.96 -7.40 -0.79
N ASP A 100 -8.88 -7.71 -1.50
CA ASP A 100 -7.66 -8.25 -0.90
C ASP A 100 -6.57 -7.18 -0.87
N THR A 101 -5.79 -7.14 0.22
CA THR A 101 -4.66 -6.22 0.36
C THR A 101 -3.44 -6.99 0.83
N PHE A 102 -2.27 -6.74 0.27
CA PHE A 102 -1.04 -7.44 0.68
C PHE A 102 0.23 -6.64 0.35
N ALA A 103 1.33 -6.98 1.03
CA ALA A 103 2.65 -6.43 0.75
C ALA A 103 3.35 -7.20 -0.39
N LYS A 104 3.92 -6.47 -1.35
CA LYS A 104 4.79 -7.01 -2.42
C LYS A 104 6.27 -6.89 -2.08
N ALA A 105 6.62 -5.84 -1.33
CA ALA A 105 7.96 -5.57 -0.84
C ALA A 105 7.90 -4.57 0.32
N ALA A 106 9.04 -4.29 0.93
CA ALA A 106 9.19 -3.25 1.94
C ALA A 106 8.80 -1.87 1.34
N GLY A 107 7.68 -1.30 1.78
CA GLY A 107 7.13 -0.06 1.22
C GLY A 107 6.34 -0.18 -0.07
N TRP A 108 6.00 -1.41 -0.51
CA TRP A 108 5.16 -1.64 -1.68
C TRP A 108 4.00 -2.55 -1.33
N TYR A 109 2.79 -2.03 -1.49
CA TYR A 109 1.54 -2.69 -1.17
C TYR A 109 0.60 -2.72 -2.37
N ARG A 110 -0.33 -3.67 -2.39
CA ARG A 110 -1.32 -3.85 -3.45
C ARG A 110 -2.72 -3.96 -2.87
N ILE A 111 -3.69 -3.32 -3.52
CA ILE A 111 -5.11 -3.66 -3.44
C ILE A 111 -5.48 -4.49 -4.65
N LEU A 112 -6.27 -5.54 -4.46
CA LEU A 112 -6.83 -6.39 -5.51
C LEU A 112 -8.34 -6.46 -5.33
N ASP A 113 -9.10 -6.10 -6.37
CA ASP A 113 -10.57 -6.09 -6.33
C ASP A 113 -11.16 -7.50 -6.57
N ALA A 114 -12.47 -7.64 -6.32
CA ALA A 114 -13.19 -8.92 -6.24
C ALA A 114 -13.12 -9.79 -7.50
N ASP A 115 -13.02 -9.17 -8.67
CA ASP A 115 -12.87 -9.89 -9.94
C ASP A 115 -11.44 -10.44 -10.13
N ARG A 116 -10.52 -10.08 -9.22
CA ARG A 116 -9.09 -10.42 -9.18
C ARG A 116 -8.32 -10.04 -10.44
N ARG A 117 -8.87 -9.16 -11.27
CA ARG A 117 -8.21 -8.72 -12.51
C ARG A 117 -7.70 -7.29 -12.41
N HIS A 118 -8.30 -6.45 -11.58
CA HIS A 118 -7.85 -5.08 -11.38
C HIS A 118 -7.11 -4.93 -10.05
N ALA A 119 -6.00 -4.20 -10.08
CA ALA A 119 -5.21 -3.95 -8.89
C ALA A 119 -4.67 -2.52 -8.87
N LEU A 120 -4.46 -1.99 -7.67
CA LEU A 120 -3.75 -0.73 -7.45
C LEU A 120 -2.52 -0.99 -6.60
N ASP A 121 -1.36 -0.53 -7.09
CA ASP A 121 -0.08 -0.60 -6.39
C ASP A 121 0.21 0.72 -5.68
N PHE A 122 0.54 0.65 -4.41
CA PHE A 122 0.99 1.77 -3.59
C PHE A 122 2.46 1.56 -3.23
N ARG A 123 3.33 2.43 -3.75
CA ARG A 123 4.78 2.31 -3.56
C ARG A 123 5.33 3.58 -2.92
N LEU A 124 5.84 3.43 -1.70
CA LEU A 124 6.65 4.46 -1.07
C LEU A 124 7.95 4.67 -1.87
N MET A 125 8.24 5.93 -2.15
CA MET A 125 9.43 6.42 -2.82
C MET A 125 10.29 7.21 -1.82
N SER A 126 11.40 7.76 -2.30
CA SER A 126 12.19 8.73 -1.52
C SER A 126 11.37 9.96 -1.14
N ASP A 127 11.84 10.68 -0.11
CA ASP A 127 11.29 11.98 0.30
C ASP A 127 9.78 11.96 0.62
N ARG A 128 9.30 10.83 1.16
CA ARG A 128 7.89 10.63 1.55
C ARG A 128 6.90 10.82 0.39
N ARG A 129 7.35 10.51 -0.83
CA ARG A 129 6.45 10.42 -1.98
C ARG A 129 5.87 9.01 -2.09
N VAL A 130 4.65 8.90 -2.60
CA VAL A 130 3.95 7.64 -2.85
C VAL A 130 3.48 7.63 -4.29
N ALA A 131 3.86 6.58 -5.03
CA ALA A 131 3.26 6.27 -6.31
C ALA A 131 2.02 5.38 -6.11
N ILE A 132 0.90 5.78 -6.69
CA ILE A 132 -0.34 5.00 -6.80
C ILE A 132 -0.50 4.64 -8.26
N LEU A 133 -0.34 3.37 -8.60
CA LEU A 133 -0.18 2.88 -9.96
C LEU A 133 -1.23 1.81 -10.29
N ASP A 134 -1.56 1.69 -11.57
CA ASP A 134 -2.26 0.51 -12.06
C ASP A 134 -1.35 -0.73 -11.89
N GLY A 135 -1.83 -1.70 -11.12
CA GLY A 135 -1.10 -2.89 -10.74
C GLY A 135 -0.90 -3.89 -11.88
N SER A 136 -1.56 -3.71 -13.04
CA SER A 136 -1.33 -4.53 -14.24
C SER A 136 -0.02 -4.20 -14.95
N TYR A 137 0.57 -3.01 -14.71
CA TYR A 137 1.79 -2.58 -15.38
C TYR A 137 3.02 -3.06 -14.63
N SER A 138 3.90 -3.79 -15.33
CA SER A 138 5.23 -4.12 -14.81
C SER A 138 6.16 -2.93 -15.01
N VAL A 139 6.65 -2.35 -13.91
CA VAL A 139 7.68 -1.29 -13.95
C VAL A 139 9.05 -1.85 -14.34
N PHE A 140 9.20 -3.19 -14.44
CA PHE A 140 10.46 -3.88 -14.72
C PHE A 140 10.56 -4.48 -16.12
N GLU A 141 9.51 -4.37 -16.94
CA GLU A 141 9.53 -4.86 -18.32
C GLU A 141 9.48 -3.66 -19.29
N PRO A 142 10.56 -3.43 -20.06
CA PRO A 142 10.53 -2.44 -21.11
C PRO A 142 9.72 -2.99 -22.28
N ASN A 143 8.52 -2.45 -22.51
CA ASN A 143 7.74 -2.52 -23.75
C ASN A 143 7.95 -3.78 -24.62
N SER A 144 7.39 -4.93 -24.21
CA SER A 144 7.06 -5.98 -25.18
C SER A 144 5.63 -5.77 -25.68
N VAL A 145 5.55 -5.13 -26.84
CA VAL A 145 4.59 -5.29 -27.93
C VAL A 145 3.23 -5.91 -27.56
N SER A 146 2.16 -5.16 -27.83
CA SER A 146 0.78 -5.63 -27.96
C SER A 146 0.69 -6.99 -28.67
N SER A 147 0.21 -8.02 -27.97
CA SER A 147 -0.34 -9.21 -28.60
C SER A 147 -1.82 -9.30 -28.29
N THR A 148 -2.61 -8.95 -29.30
CA THR A 148 -4.01 -9.26 -29.49
C THR A 148 -4.25 -10.77 -29.24
N GLU A 149 -5.34 -11.06 -28.51
CA GLU A 149 -6.05 -12.34 -28.47
C GLU A 149 -5.26 -13.62 -28.13
N SER A 150 -5.32 -13.98 -26.85
CA SER A 150 -5.43 -15.39 -26.45
C SER A 150 -6.33 -15.52 -25.22
N SER A 151 -7.44 -16.22 -25.43
CA SER A 151 -8.40 -16.70 -24.44
C SER A 151 -7.73 -17.62 -23.41
N ASP A 152 -7.16 -17.02 -22.36
CA ASP A 152 -6.94 -17.55 -21.01
C ASP A 152 -6.09 -16.52 -20.24
N ILE A 153 -6.69 -15.36 -19.91
CA ILE A 153 -5.98 -14.29 -19.21
C ILE A 153 -5.93 -14.62 -17.71
N LEU A 154 -5.03 -15.53 -17.33
CA LEU A 154 -4.58 -15.72 -15.95
C LEU A 154 -3.62 -14.56 -15.61
N GLY A 155 -4.16 -13.37 -15.40
CA GLY A 155 -3.35 -12.19 -15.11
C GLY A 155 -4.16 -10.95 -14.78
N LEU A 156 -3.48 -9.93 -14.25
CA LEU A 156 -4.07 -8.61 -14.07
C LEU A 156 -4.31 -7.95 -15.43
N VAL A 157 -5.42 -7.22 -15.53
CA VAL A 157 -5.76 -6.43 -16.72
C VAL A 157 -5.71 -4.94 -16.36
N PRO A 158 -5.36 -4.06 -17.31
CA PRO A 158 -5.37 -2.62 -17.09
C PRO A 158 -6.74 -2.12 -16.64
N ILE A 159 -6.74 -1.20 -15.69
CA ILE A 159 -7.96 -0.49 -15.27
C ILE A 159 -8.44 0.36 -16.46
N PRO A 160 -9.66 0.15 -16.97
CA PRO A 160 -10.16 0.92 -18.09
C PRO A 160 -10.19 2.42 -17.77
N GLN A 161 -9.66 3.23 -18.69
CA GLN A 161 -9.64 4.70 -18.58
C GLN A 161 -8.95 5.22 -17.30
N PHE A 162 -7.94 4.50 -16.81
CA PHE A 162 -7.28 4.84 -15.55
C PHE A 162 -6.63 6.22 -15.56
N LYS A 163 -5.99 6.60 -16.67
CA LYS A 163 -5.37 7.92 -16.84
C LYS A 163 -6.39 9.04 -16.72
N GLU A 164 -7.57 8.86 -17.31
CA GLU A 164 -8.69 9.80 -17.24
C GLU A 164 -9.22 9.91 -15.81
N ILE A 165 -9.43 8.77 -15.13
CA ILE A 165 -9.85 8.71 -13.72
C ILE A 165 -8.87 9.50 -12.85
N VAL A 166 -7.57 9.19 -12.95
CA VAL A 166 -6.53 9.87 -12.16
C VAL A 166 -6.51 11.37 -12.44
N THR A 167 -6.55 11.76 -13.71
CA THR A 167 -6.53 13.17 -14.11
C THR A 167 -7.75 13.93 -13.59
N GLU A 168 -8.94 13.32 -13.66
CA GLU A 168 -10.18 13.90 -13.12
C GLU A 168 -10.10 14.06 -11.61
N VAL A 169 -9.69 13.01 -10.89
CA VAL A 169 -9.59 13.03 -9.42
C VAL A 169 -8.63 14.13 -8.97
N VAL A 170 -7.43 14.20 -9.56
CA VAL A 170 -6.44 15.24 -9.22
C VAL A 170 -7.01 16.63 -9.50
N ARG A 171 -7.67 16.83 -10.65
CA ARG A 171 -8.29 18.12 -11.00
C ARG A 171 -9.36 18.54 -9.98
N VAL A 172 -10.23 17.63 -9.57
CA VAL A 172 -11.31 17.87 -8.59
C VAL A 172 -10.74 18.15 -7.20
N MET A 173 -9.68 17.44 -6.80
CA MET A 173 -9.04 17.66 -5.50
C MET A 173 -8.29 19.00 -5.44
N ILE A 174 -7.67 19.44 -6.56
CA ILE A 174 -7.07 20.78 -6.67
C ILE A 174 -8.15 21.85 -6.58
N SER A 175 -9.25 21.72 -7.34
CA SER A 175 -10.31 22.75 -7.37
C SER A 175 -11.07 22.86 -6.04
N SER A 176 -11.15 21.77 -5.28
CA SER A 176 -11.74 21.76 -3.92
C SER A 176 -10.78 22.23 -2.82
N GLY A 177 -9.52 22.57 -3.16
CA GLY A 177 -8.51 23.00 -2.19
C GLY A 177 -8.00 21.90 -1.26
N LYS A 178 -8.28 20.62 -1.57
CA LYS A 178 -7.80 19.48 -0.78
C LYS A 178 -6.33 19.15 -1.05
N ILE A 179 -5.84 19.44 -2.26
CA ILE A 179 -4.43 19.29 -2.63
C ILE A 179 -3.93 20.55 -3.33
N TYR A 180 -2.64 20.84 -3.18
CA TYR A 180 -2.01 22.00 -3.80
C TYR A 180 -1.33 21.62 -5.11
N GLN A 181 -1.27 22.56 -6.05
CA GLN A 181 -0.54 22.35 -7.29
C GLN A 181 0.96 22.15 -6.98
N GLY A 182 1.58 21.14 -7.59
CA GLY A 182 2.99 20.81 -7.37
C GLY A 182 3.26 19.76 -6.27
N THR A 183 2.26 19.37 -5.47
CA THR A 183 2.39 18.24 -4.51
C THR A 183 1.99 16.89 -5.11
N VAL A 184 1.52 16.91 -6.36
CA VAL A 184 1.04 15.75 -7.11
C VAL A 184 1.55 15.81 -8.54
N ALA A 185 1.96 14.67 -9.08
CA ALA A 185 2.35 14.49 -10.47
C ALA A 185 1.60 13.30 -11.08
N VAL A 186 0.81 13.55 -12.13
CA VAL A 186 0.15 12.49 -12.91
C VAL A 186 1.16 11.88 -13.87
N VAL A 187 1.18 10.54 -13.95
CA VAL A 187 2.01 9.76 -14.87
C VAL A 187 1.11 8.84 -15.71
N ASP A 188 1.64 8.23 -16.77
CA ASP A 188 0.82 7.46 -17.71
C ASP A 188 0.07 6.29 -17.08
N VAL A 189 0.66 5.69 -16.05
CA VAL A 189 0.14 4.50 -15.36
C VAL A 189 -0.31 4.80 -13.92
N GLY A 190 -0.52 6.07 -13.57
CA GLY A 190 -0.96 6.45 -12.22
C GLY A 190 -0.60 7.86 -11.77
N VAL A 191 -0.27 8.00 -10.48
CA VAL A 191 0.01 9.30 -9.86
C VAL A 191 1.07 9.18 -8.77
N VAL A 192 1.91 10.20 -8.63
CA VAL A 192 2.85 10.37 -7.52
C VAL A 192 2.36 11.52 -6.65
N CYS A 193 2.31 11.29 -5.34
CA CYS A 193 1.79 12.24 -4.36
C CYS A 193 2.59 12.20 -3.06
N ASP A 194 2.35 13.15 -2.15
CA ASP A 194 2.87 13.10 -0.79
C ASP A 194 2.14 12.08 0.10
N THR A 195 2.85 11.47 1.06
CA THR A 195 2.22 10.58 2.05
C THR A 195 1.08 11.25 2.84
N ALA A 196 1.10 12.58 2.98
CA ALA A 196 0.06 13.34 3.66
C ALA A 196 -1.31 13.27 2.98
N ILE A 197 -1.34 13.05 1.65
CA ILE A 197 -2.57 13.09 0.84
C ILE A 197 -2.91 11.72 0.24
N VAL A 198 -2.10 10.69 0.51
CA VAL A 198 -2.27 9.34 -0.06
C VAL A 198 -3.61 8.73 0.30
N ARG A 199 -4.13 9.04 1.49
CA ARG A 199 -5.42 8.54 1.98
C ARG A 199 -6.58 9.02 1.10
N ASP A 200 -6.72 10.33 1.00
CA ASP A 200 -7.79 10.94 0.21
C ASP A 200 -7.68 10.59 -1.28
N LEU A 201 -6.45 10.67 -1.83
CA LEU A 201 -6.21 10.42 -3.24
C LEU A 201 -6.41 8.93 -3.59
N GLY A 202 -5.80 8.02 -2.82
CA GLY A 202 -5.89 6.58 -3.02
C GLY A 202 -7.33 6.07 -2.92
N ARG A 203 -8.08 6.51 -1.90
CA ARG A 203 -9.50 6.17 -1.74
C ARG A 203 -10.33 6.62 -2.93
N THR A 204 -10.13 7.86 -3.37
CA THR A 204 -10.95 8.44 -4.44
C THR A 204 -10.65 7.76 -5.78
N ILE A 205 -9.38 7.46 -6.06
CA ILE A 205 -8.98 6.70 -7.25
C ILE A 205 -9.58 5.29 -7.21
N HIS A 206 -9.43 4.56 -6.11
CA HIS A 206 -10.00 3.21 -5.94
C HIS A 206 -11.51 3.19 -6.17
N ALA A 207 -12.25 4.12 -5.53
CA ALA A 207 -13.70 4.20 -5.68
C ALA A 207 -14.13 4.47 -7.12
N LYS A 208 -13.43 5.36 -7.84
CA LYS A 208 -13.72 5.69 -9.25
C LYS A 208 -13.36 4.53 -10.18
N ALA A 209 -12.21 3.89 -9.98
CA ALA A 209 -11.80 2.71 -10.74
C ALA A 209 -12.82 1.57 -10.60
N LEU A 210 -13.30 1.33 -9.38
CA LEU A 210 -14.32 0.33 -9.14
C LEU A 210 -15.67 0.70 -9.78
N GLN A 211 -16.08 1.97 -9.71
CA GLN A 211 -17.31 2.42 -10.36
C GLN A 211 -17.25 2.18 -11.87
N GLN A 212 -16.12 2.54 -12.50
CA GLN A 212 -15.90 2.31 -13.93
C GLN A 212 -16.01 0.83 -14.29
N HIS A 213 -15.44 -0.05 -13.46
CA HIS A 213 -15.54 -1.49 -13.63
C HIS A 213 -17.00 -1.98 -13.57
N LEU A 214 -17.77 -1.56 -12.56
CA LEU A 214 -19.17 -1.93 -12.42
C LEU A 214 -20.03 -1.44 -13.60
N SER A 215 -19.75 -0.24 -14.12
CA SER A 215 -20.41 0.30 -15.31
C SER A 215 -20.06 -0.44 -16.61
N SER A 216 -18.92 -1.14 -16.67
CA SER A 216 -18.52 -1.93 -17.85
C SER A 216 -19.17 -3.32 -17.93
N ILE A 217 -19.77 -3.78 -16.83
CA ILE A 217 -20.41 -5.10 -16.71
C ILE A 217 -21.96 -5.00 -16.76
N SER A 218 -22.50 -3.79 -16.58
CA SER A 218 -23.95 -3.49 -16.60
C SER A 218 -24.44 -3.18 -18.00
#